data_AF-A0A409WB95-F1
#
_entry.id   AF-A0A409WB95-F1
#
_cell.length_a   1.000
_cell.length_b   1.000
_cell.length_c   1.000
_cell.angle_alpha   90.00
_cell.angle_beta   90.00
_cell.angle_gamma   90.00
#
_symmetry.space_group_name_H-M   'P 1'
#
loop_
_entity.id
_entity.type
_entity.pdbx_description
1 polymer ?
#
loop_
_entity_poly.entity_id
_entity_poly.type
_entity_poly.pdbx_seq_one_letter_code
_entity_poly.pdbx_strand_id
1 'polypeptide(L)'
;MAPSCSITRAIDKYVGDLVNIPVDQPLDTAFGDALEAEKGVRLLFRSDCYNPLLLNPYICLIDIFNVPLAARRTRARRIEPHTTDIYDHHVFPLPSSRRRLSLMASTVSDIEAFQARWKIFTHDALSKMKAEDWENVIAAGGSVLACLMEPRPALDSLSDLSEYFQSEIYAASDIDLFLWGLSPKQAEKKMIDIYHAVRAAMPSHVTCVRKANTISIHTEWPQRPIQIILRLYQSPAEILVEFDVDAACCAYDGKRVWVNSRSLTALVRQSNIIDVSRRSPSYEARLLKYAKRGFEVYIPSLRRASVKLSIYSNDGVSGQQGLARLLALEAANYGPPLVAEDHEHFDANNYDTPFKIPYGKSWTAEKIENMIRERVNYYTMSAFSPVLTCSQDAWMNCKPIKDCWTEGQHKPAHFNMLNEGISNYHRHVFFAGTMEQCLAYFCQACAIIEDMGLVLASFNSRMYISGPVK
;
A
#
# COMPACT_ATOMS: atom_id res chain seq x y z
N MET A 1 12.83 -17.97 29.65
CA MET A 1 11.52 -18.12 28.99
C MET A 1 11.72 -18.00 27.50
N ALA A 2 10.94 -18.72 26.67
CA ALA A 2 11.07 -18.61 25.21
C ALA A 2 10.53 -17.25 24.72
N PRO A 3 11.23 -16.52 23.82
CA PRO A 3 10.85 -15.14 23.49
C PRO A 3 9.53 -14.98 22.70
N SER A 4 8.97 -16.06 22.15
CA SER A 4 7.65 -16.08 21.53
C SER A 4 6.55 -15.82 22.57
N CYS A 5 6.69 -16.41 23.75
CA CYS A 5 5.79 -16.20 24.88
C CYS A 5 5.76 -14.72 25.31
N SER A 6 6.88 -14.00 25.27
CA SER A 6 6.89 -12.56 25.58
C SER A 6 6.16 -11.70 24.53
N ILE A 7 6.30 -12.02 23.24
CA ILE A 7 5.64 -11.28 22.15
C ILE A 7 4.14 -11.51 22.19
N THR A 8 3.69 -12.77 22.20
CA THR A 8 2.26 -13.13 22.25
C THR A 8 1.60 -12.52 23.50
N ARG A 9 2.22 -12.65 24.68
CA ARG A 9 1.72 -12.04 25.93
C ARG A 9 1.60 -10.53 25.87
N ALA A 10 2.46 -9.81 25.13
CA ALA A 10 2.33 -8.36 24.97
C ALA A 10 1.12 -7.98 24.12
N ILE A 11 0.82 -8.75 23.06
CA ILE A 11 -0.37 -8.60 22.23
C ILE A 11 -1.63 -8.97 23.03
N ASP A 12 -1.63 -10.11 23.73
CA ASP A 12 -2.76 -10.56 24.56
C ASP A 12 -3.08 -9.57 25.67
N LYS A 13 -2.05 -9.05 26.35
CA LYS A 13 -2.18 -7.97 27.35
C LYS A 13 -2.81 -6.74 26.72
N TYR A 14 -2.33 -6.27 25.58
CA TYR A 14 -2.87 -5.11 24.89
C TYR A 14 -4.35 -5.28 24.48
N VAL A 15 -4.75 -6.48 24.02
CA VAL A 15 -6.16 -6.80 23.73
C VAL A 15 -7.00 -6.85 25.02
N GLY A 16 -6.46 -7.36 26.13
CA GLY A 16 -7.10 -7.31 27.45
C GLY A 16 -7.24 -5.89 27.99
N ASP A 17 -6.20 -5.06 27.88
CA ASP A 17 -6.19 -3.65 28.26
C ASP A 17 -7.20 -2.85 27.43
N LEU A 18 -7.34 -3.15 26.14
CA LEU A 18 -8.39 -2.59 25.27
C LEU A 18 -9.82 -2.87 25.75
N VAL A 19 -10.07 -3.99 26.44
CA VAL A 19 -11.36 -4.34 27.05
C VAL A 19 -11.52 -3.70 28.42
N ASN A 20 -10.47 -3.74 29.25
CA ASN A 20 -10.56 -3.47 30.69
C ASN A 20 -10.31 -2.01 31.08
N ILE A 21 -9.47 -1.26 30.34
CA ILE A 21 -9.23 0.16 30.61
C ILE A 21 -10.47 0.97 30.18
N PRO A 22 -11.04 1.86 31.02
CA PRO A 22 -12.17 2.71 30.63
C PRO A 22 -11.90 3.54 29.35
N VAL A 23 -12.91 3.79 28.52
CA VAL A 23 -12.73 4.37 27.17
C VAL A 23 -12.34 5.85 27.14
N ASP A 24 -12.49 6.53 28.27
CA ASP A 24 -12.04 7.90 28.55
C ASP A 24 -10.57 7.99 28.99
N GLN A 25 -9.96 6.85 29.37
CA GLN A 25 -8.59 6.80 29.85
C GLN A 25 -7.57 6.56 28.71
N PRO A 26 -6.33 7.07 28.83
CA PRO A 26 -5.27 6.85 27.85
C PRO A 26 -4.97 5.36 27.62
N LEU A 27 -4.60 5.03 26.39
CA LEU A 27 -4.21 3.66 25.98
C LEU A 27 -2.70 3.53 25.79
N ASP A 28 -1.95 4.63 25.83
CA ASP A 28 -0.60 4.76 25.30
C ASP A 28 0.41 3.85 26.02
N THR A 29 0.28 3.69 27.34
CA THR A 29 1.07 2.74 28.14
C THR A 29 0.78 1.28 27.76
N ALA A 30 -0.49 0.94 27.55
CA ALA A 30 -0.91 -0.42 27.17
C ALA A 30 -0.52 -0.78 25.72
N PHE A 31 -0.60 0.21 24.83
CA PHE A 31 -0.17 0.10 23.44
C PHE A 31 1.36 0.03 23.31
N GLY A 32 2.11 0.71 24.19
CA GLY A 32 3.57 0.73 24.18
C GLY A 32 4.22 -0.66 24.16
N ASP A 33 3.80 -1.55 25.07
CA ASP A 33 4.29 -2.94 25.12
C ASP A 33 4.13 -3.67 23.77
N ALA A 34 2.95 -3.54 23.16
CA ALA A 34 2.60 -4.19 21.90
C ALA A 34 3.23 -3.52 20.67
N LEU A 35 3.58 -2.23 20.76
CA LEU A 35 4.31 -1.49 19.73
C LEU A 35 5.80 -1.86 19.74
N GLU A 36 6.43 -1.97 20.91
CA GLU A 36 7.82 -2.43 21.02
C GLU A 36 7.96 -3.91 20.62
N ALA A 37 6.97 -4.76 20.93
CA ALA A 37 6.92 -6.13 20.41
C ALA A 37 6.90 -6.16 18.86
N GLU A 38 6.08 -5.32 18.20
CA GLU A 38 6.05 -5.24 16.73
C GLU A 38 7.38 -4.69 16.16
N LYS A 39 7.96 -3.66 16.80
CA LYS A 39 9.29 -3.13 16.42
C LYS A 39 10.36 -4.21 16.52
N GLY A 40 10.35 -5.03 17.57
CA GLY A 40 11.24 -6.18 17.74
C GLY A 40 11.14 -7.18 16.58
N VAL A 41 9.91 -7.60 16.22
CA VAL A 41 9.66 -8.48 15.07
C VAL A 41 10.13 -7.85 13.74
N ARG A 42 9.84 -6.56 13.53
CA ARG A 42 10.30 -5.79 12.36
C ARG A 42 11.83 -5.69 12.26
N LEU A 43 12.53 -5.64 13.39
CA LEU A 43 13.99 -5.68 13.45
C LEU A 43 14.53 -7.09 13.16
N LEU A 44 13.92 -8.15 13.69
CA LEU A 44 14.32 -9.53 13.38
C LEU A 44 14.23 -9.82 11.88
N PHE A 45 13.14 -9.45 11.19
CA PHE A 45 13.04 -9.55 9.72
C PHE A 45 14.11 -8.73 8.93
N ARG A 46 14.91 -7.90 9.60
CA ARG A 46 16.00 -7.10 9.02
C ARG A 46 17.39 -7.61 9.41
N SER A 47 17.57 -8.19 10.58
CA SER A 47 18.88 -8.58 11.14
C SER A 47 19.08 -10.09 11.33
N ASP A 48 18.00 -10.84 11.54
CA ASP A 48 18.00 -12.28 11.81
C ASP A 48 16.68 -12.89 11.28
N CYS A 49 16.61 -13.01 9.95
CA CYS A 49 15.42 -13.51 9.27
C CYS A 49 15.16 -15.01 9.52
N TYR A 50 16.17 -15.77 9.94
CA TYR A 50 16.04 -17.20 10.29
C TYR A 50 15.70 -17.42 11.78
N ASN A 51 15.42 -16.36 12.54
CA ASN A 51 15.12 -16.45 13.95
C ASN A 51 13.90 -17.38 14.20
N PRO A 52 13.96 -18.35 15.15
CA PRO A 52 12.86 -19.28 15.42
C PRO A 52 11.52 -18.64 15.78
N LEU A 53 11.49 -17.36 16.18
CA LEU A 53 10.27 -16.60 16.41
C LEU A 53 9.45 -16.35 15.13
N LEU A 54 10.13 -16.21 14.00
CA LEU A 54 9.53 -15.89 12.71
C LEU A 54 8.93 -17.13 12.01
N LEU A 55 9.11 -18.33 12.58
CA LEU A 55 8.46 -19.57 12.16
C LEU A 55 6.94 -19.55 12.39
N ASN A 56 6.41 -18.64 13.23
CA ASN A 56 4.98 -18.34 13.26
C ASN A 56 4.67 -17.24 12.23
N PRO A 57 4.00 -17.55 11.10
CA PRO A 57 3.74 -16.55 10.05
C PRO A 57 2.77 -15.44 10.47
N TYR A 58 2.04 -15.62 11.57
CA TYR A 58 1.09 -14.64 12.12
C TYR A 58 1.58 -14.02 13.44
N ILE A 59 2.89 -14.03 13.72
CA ILE A 59 3.45 -13.37 14.91
C ILE A 59 3.17 -11.86 14.90
N CYS A 60 2.86 -11.28 16.06
CA CYS A 60 2.34 -9.91 16.23
C CYS A 60 1.00 -9.59 15.52
N LEU A 61 0.34 -10.56 14.88
CA LEU A 61 -0.96 -10.35 14.24
C LEU A 61 -2.12 -10.83 15.12
N ILE A 62 -3.24 -10.12 14.98
CA ILE A 62 -4.49 -10.30 15.72
C ILE A 62 -5.56 -10.64 14.69
N ASP A 63 -6.28 -11.75 14.87
CA ASP A 63 -7.52 -12.01 14.14
C ASP A 63 -8.59 -11.06 14.70
N ILE A 64 -9.03 -10.11 13.88
CA ILE A 64 -9.90 -9.01 14.31
C ILE A 64 -11.29 -9.52 14.72
N PHE A 65 -11.76 -10.65 14.21
CA PHE A 65 -13.08 -11.17 14.56
C PHE A 65 -13.05 -12.16 15.72
N ASN A 66 -11.88 -12.74 16.02
CA ASN A 66 -11.67 -13.57 17.20
C ASN A 66 -11.42 -12.76 18.50
N VAL A 67 -11.19 -11.43 18.44
CA VAL A 67 -11.10 -10.58 19.65
C VAL A 67 -12.48 -10.08 20.12
N PRO A 68 -12.70 -9.92 21.44
CA PRO A 68 -13.97 -9.45 21.99
C PRO A 68 -14.43 -8.12 21.38
N LEU A 69 -15.73 -7.99 21.13
CA LEU A 69 -16.34 -6.75 20.59
C LEU A 69 -15.98 -5.49 21.41
N ALA A 70 -15.73 -5.63 22.72
CA ALA A 70 -15.27 -4.53 23.57
C ALA A 70 -13.89 -3.97 23.17
N ALA A 71 -12.97 -4.81 22.66
CA ALA A 71 -11.68 -4.36 22.13
C ALA A 71 -11.80 -3.65 20.77
N ARG A 72 -12.96 -3.79 20.10
CA ARG A 72 -13.31 -3.15 18.83
C ARG A 72 -14.30 -1.98 18.99
N ARG A 73 -14.27 -1.36 20.17
CA ARG A 73 -15.00 -0.12 20.47
C ARG A 73 -14.10 1.08 20.28
N THR A 74 -14.65 2.11 19.66
CA THR A 74 -14.01 3.42 19.49
C THR A 74 -13.69 4.02 20.86
N ARG A 75 -12.47 4.53 21.01
CA ARG A 75 -12.03 5.43 22.09
C ARG A 75 -11.86 6.81 21.44
N ALA A 76 -12.93 7.59 21.40
CA ALA A 76 -12.92 8.86 20.70
C ALA A 76 -12.08 9.86 21.49
N ARG A 77 -11.10 10.50 20.84
CA ARG A 77 -10.35 11.60 21.45
C ARG A 77 -11.33 12.69 21.90
N ARG A 78 -11.31 12.97 23.20
CA ARG A 78 -11.94 14.14 23.83
C ARG A 78 -11.40 15.41 23.14
N ILE A 79 -12.32 16.33 22.84
CA ILE A 79 -12.00 17.68 22.38
C ILE A 79 -12.70 18.64 23.35
N GLU A 80 -11.99 19.64 23.85
CA GLU A 80 -12.63 20.71 24.64
C GLU A 80 -13.45 21.65 23.73
N PRO A 81 -14.78 21.77 23.95
CA PRO A 81 -15.64 22.61 23.10
C PRO A 81 -15.18 24.07 23.04
N HIS A 82 -15.32 24.68 21.86
CA HIS A 82 -14.93 26.08 21.59
C HIS A 82 -13.42 26.39 21.73
N THR A 83 -12.56 25.38 21.79
CA THR A 83 -11.09 25.53 21.82
C THR A 83 -10.43 25.12 20.49
N THR A 84 -9.11 25.33 20.39
CA THR A 84 -8.27 24.84 19.28
C THR A 84 -7.68 23.44 19.50
N ASP A 85 -8.05 22.73 20.58
CA ASP A 85 -7.63 21.35 20.91
C ASP A 85 -7.84 20.37 19.74
N ILE A 86 -8.91 20.56 18.94
CA ILE A 86 -9.13 19.79 17.72
C ILE A 86 -7.90 19.77 16.79
N TYR A 87 -7.06 20.81 16.77
CA TYR A 87 -5.85 20.92 15.98
C TYR A 87 -4.54 20.59 16.71
N ASP A 88 -4.46 20.71 18.04
CA ASP A 88 -3.19 20.86 18.78
C ASP A 88 -2.07 19.88 18.37
N HIS A 89 -2.23 18.59 18.69
CA HIS A 89 -1.28 17.53 18.32
C HIS A 89 -1.73 16.72 17.08
N HIS A 90 -2.66 17.24 16.27
CA HIS A 90 -3.27 16.49 15.16
C HIS A 90 -3.18 17.24 13.84
N VAL A 91 -2.98 16.52 12.74
CA VAL A 91 -3.07 17.04 11.36
C VAL A 91 -4.21 16.31 10.62
N PHE A 92 -4.90 17.02 9.74
CA PHE A 92 -6.16 16.59 9.12
C PHE A 92 -7.23 16.17 10.16
N PRO A 93 -7.52 16.98 11.19
CA PRO A 93 -8.44 16.59 12.24
C PRO A 93 -9.87 16.40 11.70
N LEU A 94 -10.56 15.39 12.22
CA LEU A 94 -11.86 15.01 11.68
C LEU A 94 -12.98 15.91 12.21
N PRO A 95 -13.86 16.45 11.34
CA PRO A 95 -15.04 17.20 11.77
C PRO A 95 -16.00 16.28 12.53
N SER A 96 -16.80 16.85 13.44
CA SER A 96 -17.70 16.13 14.34
C SER A 96 -18.61 15.11 13.64
N SER A 97 -19.10 15.43 12.44
CA SER A 97 -19.92 14.54 11.59
C SER A 97 -19.21 13.27 11.12
N ARG A 98 -17.87 13.29 10.99
CA ARG A 98 -17.06 12.14 10.54
C ARG A 98 -16.35 11.41 11.69
N ARG A 99 -16.30 12.00 12.89
CA ARG A 99 -15.84 11.31 14.11
C ARG A 99 -16.82 10.22 14.51
N ARG A 100 -16.31 9.08 14.98
CA ARG A 100 -17.05 8.10 15.79
C ARG A 100 -17.10 8.59 17.24
N LEU A 101 -18.21 8.32 17.91
CA LEU A 101 -18.32 8.55 19.36
C LEU A 101 -17.67 7.37 20.10
N SER A 102 -17.27 7.57 21.36
CA SER A 102 -16.78 6.48 22.19
C SER A 102 -17.84 5.37 22.32
N LEU A 103 -17.39 4.13 22.49
CA LEU A 103 -18.20 2.90 22.51
C LEU A 103 -18.85 2.48 21.16
N MET A 104 -18.89 3.32 20.13
CA MET A 104 -19.31 2.90 18.79
C MET A 104 -18.32 1.88 18.20
N ALA A 105 -18.78 0.94 17.39
CA ALA A 105 -17.90 -0.04 16.72
C ALA A 105 -16.83 0.65 15.87
N SER A 106 -15.59 0.18 15.93
CA SER A 106 -14.48 0.65 15.09
C SER A 106 -14.34 -0.12 13.78
N THR A 107 -15.02 -1.27 13.66
CA THR A 107 -15.08 -2.15 12.49
C THR A 107 -16.51 -2.62 12.27
N VAL A 108 -16.76 -3.35 11.17
CA VAL A 108 -17.91 -4.27 11.06
C VAL A 108 -17.95 -5.29 12.21
N SER A 109 -19.11 -5.90 12.43
CA SER A 109 -19.37 -6.85 13.52
C SER A 109 -18.50 -8.11 13.43
N ASP A 110 -18.46 -8.75 12.26
CA ASP A 110 -18.04 -10.13 12.05
C ASP A 110 -17.43 -10.35 10.64
N ILE A 111 -16.98 -11.58 10.39
CA ILE A 111 -16.30 -11.96 9.15
C ILE A 111 -17.27 -12.05 7.97
N GLU A 112 -18.53 -12.42 8.22
CA GLU A 112 -19.61 -12.48 7.23
C GLU A 112 -19.93 -11.08 6.69
N ALA A 113 -20.06 -10.08 7.58
CA ALA A 113 -20.23 -8.68 7.22
C ALA A 113 -19.01 -8.13 6.45
N PHE A 114 -17.79 -8.50 6.85
CA PHE A 114 -16.59 -8.17 6.07
C PHE A 114 -16.63 -8.78 4.68
N GLN A 115 -16.94 -10.08 4.55
CA GLN A 115 -16.97 -10.79 3.27
C GLN A 115 -18.06 -10.25 2.34
N ALA A 116 -19.22 -9.87 2.86
CA ALA A 116 -20.26 -9.17 2.10
C ALA A 116 -19.76 -7.84 1.52
N ARG A 117 -19.00 -7.04 2.30
CA ARG A 117 -18.39 -5.79 1.81
C ARG A 117 -17.23 -6.05 0.84
N TRP A 118 -16.41 -7.08 1.08
CA TRP A 118 -15.32 -7.51 0.19
C TRP A 118 -15.84 -7.90 -1.19
N LYS A 119 -16.95 -8.64 -1.25
CA LYS A 119 -17.64 -9.02 -2.49
C LYS A 119 -18.05 -7.80 -3.31
N ILE A 120 -18.62 -6.78 -2.65
CA ILE A 120 -19.02 -5.51 -3.29
C ILE A 120 -17.80 -4.72 -3.74
N PHE A 121 -16.81 -4.51 -2.86
CA PHE A 121 -15.59 -3.73 -3.18
C PHE A 121 -14.80 -4.30 -4.36
N THR A 122 -14.72 -5.62 -4.45
CA THR A 122 -14.04 -6.33 -5.54
C THR A 122 -14.92 -6.55 -6.78
N HIS A 123 -16.21 -6.23 -6.72
CA HIS A 123 -17.22 -6.56 -7.73
C HIS A 123 -17.10 -8.00 -8.25
N ASP A 124 -17.02 -8.95 -7.30
CA ASP A 124 -16.84 -10.39 -7.54
C ASP A 124 -15.57 -10.82 -8.32
N ALA A 125 -14.60 -9.94 -8.56
CA ALA A 125 -13.39 -10.26 -9.35
C ALA A 125 -12.53 -11.41 -8.76
N LEU A 126 -12.60 -11.64 -7.45
CA LEU A 126 -11.91 -12.76 -6.76
C LEU A 126 -12.84 -13.95 -6.45
N SER A 127 -14.09 -13.95 -6.90
CA SER A 127 -15.13 -14.94 -6.54
C SER A 127 -14.86 -16.38 -6.96
N LYS A 128 -13.84 -16.62 -7.78
CA LYS A 128 -13.40 -17.96 -8.21
C LYS A 128 -12.10 -18.42 -7.54
N MET A 129 -11.44 -17.59 -6.73
CA MET A 129 -10.33 -18.04 -5.90
C MET A 129 -10.84 -19.01 -4.82
N LYS A 130 -10.37 -20.25 -4.87
CA LYS A 130 -10.66 -21.31 -3.90
C LYS A 130 -9.72 -21.22 -2.71
N ALA A 131 -9.89 -22.11 -1.73
CA ALA A 131 -9.02 -22.18 -0.56
C ALA A 131 -7.54 -22.38 -0.96
N GLU A 132 -7.29 -23.24 -1.95
CA GLU A 132 -5.96 -23.55 -2.48
C GLU A 132 -5.34 -22.36 -3.23
N ASP A 133 -6.15 -21.47 -3.80
CA ASP A 133 -5.67 -20.24 -4.44
C ASP A 133 -5.22 -19.22 -3.39
N TRP A 134 -5.90 -19.14 -2.25
CA TRP A 134 -5.53 -18.28 -1.11
C TRP A 134 -4.33 -18.79 -0.29
N GLU A 135 -3.95 -20.07 -0.39
CA GLU A 135 -2.72 -20.56 0.24
C GLU A 135 -1.50 -19.74 -0.23
N ASN A 136 -0.68 -19.28 0.71
CA ASN A 136 0.47 -18.39 0.46
C ASN A 136 0.15 -17.02 -0.17
N VAL A 137 -1.12 -16.60 -0.15
CA VAL A 137 -1.59 -15.28 -0.60
C VAL A 137 -2.25 -14.54 0.57
N ILE A 138 -2.10 -13.22 0.63
CA ILE A 138 -3.02 -12.35 1.37
C ILE A 138 -3.39 -11.14 0.52
N ALA A 139 -4.62 -10.66 0.61
CA ALA A 139 -4.94 -9.28 0.23
C ALA A 139 -4.59 -8.36 1.41
N ALA A 140 -4.10 -7.14 1.19
CA ALA A 140 -3.77 -6.24 2.30
C ALA A 140 -4.00 -4.76 1.98
N GLY A 141 -3.96 -3.92 3.01
CA GLY A 141 -3.91 -2.47 2.84
C GLY A 141 -5.27 -1.81 2.64
N GLY A 142 -5.33 -0.89 1.68
CA GLY A 142 -6.41 0.09 1.58
C GLY A 142 -7.77 -0.48 1.18
N SER A 143 -7.79 -1.66 0.57
CA SER A 143 -8.99 -2.42 0.17
C SER A 143 -9.61 -3.19 1.36
N VAL A 144 -8.77 -3.91 2.11
CA VAL A 144 -9.16 -4.62 3.34
C VAL A 144 -9.69 -3.62 4.37
N LEU A 145 -9.01 -2.47 4.54
CA LEU A 145 -9.48 -1.42 5.44
C LEU A 145 -10.84 -0.86 5.04
N ALA A 146 -11.10 -0.66 3.74
CA ALA A 146 -12.38 -0.18 3.24
C ALA A 146 -13.54 -1.12 3.60
N CYS A 147 -13.28 -2.43 3.57
CA CYS A 147 -14.29 -3.46 3.89
C CYS A 147 -14.45 -3.67 5.41
N LEU A 148 -13.38 -3.43 6.20
CA LEU A 148 -13.43 -3.43 7.66
C LEU A 148 -14.24 -2.26 8.25
N MET A 149 -14.23 -1.10 7.59
CA MET A 149 -14.78 0.14 8.15
C MET A 149 -16.25 0.37 7.79
N GLU A 150 -16.96 1.05 8.69
CA GLU A 150 -18.25 1.66 8.38
C GLU A 150 -18.08 3.08 7.82
N PRO A 151 -18.80 3.42 6.73
CA PRO A 151 -18.91 4.80 6.27
C PRO A 151 -19.45 5.75 7.35
N ARG A 152 -19.15 7.04 7.22
CA ARG A 152 -19.65 8.11 8.10
C ARG A 152 -20.09 9.31 7.23
N PRO A 153 -21.39 9.63 7.13
CA PRO A 153 -22.54 8.96 7.76
C PRO A 153 -22.70 7.49 7.33
N ALA A 154 -23.52 6.73 8.08
CA ALA A 154 -23.92 5.39 7.66
C ALA A 154 -24.72 5.44 6.36
N LEU A 155 -24.79 4.30 5.65
CA LEU A 155 -25.47 4.16 4.37
C LEU A 155 -26.65 3.20 4.51
N ASP A 156 -27.75 3.49 3.81
CA ASP A 156 -29.02 2.78 4.00
C ASP A 156 -29.08 1.44 3.23
N SER A 157 -28.31 1.28 2.15
CA SER A 157 -28.30 0.05 1.34
C SER A 157 -26.91 -0.40 0.86
N LEU A 158 -26.86 -1.64 0.36
CA LEU A 158 -25.68 -2.19 -0.32
C LEU A 158 -25.41 -1.52 -1.69
N SER A 159 -26.41 -0.87 -2.28
CA SER A 159 -26.23 -0.09 -3.51
C SER A 159 -25.44 1.19 -3.23
N ASP A 160 -25.81 1.89 -2.16
CA ASP A 160 -25.10 3.10 -1.72
C ASP A 160 -23.67 2.78 -1.29
N LEU A 161 -23.44 1.61 -0.68
CA LEU A 161 -22.09 1.12 -0.36
C LEU A 161 -21.26 0.83 -1.62
N SER A 162 -21.89 0.29 -2.67
CA SER A 162 -21.26 0.07 -3.97
C SER A 162 -20.84 1.40 -4.62
N GLU A 163 -21.73 2.40 -4.62
CA GLU A 163 -21.42 3.75 -5.10
C GLU A 163 -20.35 4.44 -4.24
N TYR A 164 -20.42 4.31 -2.92
CA TYR A 164 -19.42 4.83 -1.98
C TYR A 164 -18.02 4.23 -2.24
N PHE A 165 -17.93 2.93 -2.52
CA PHE A 165 -16.69 2.26 -2.93
C PHE A 165 -16.24 2.62 -4.36
N GLN A 166 -17.08 3.26 -5.18
CA GLN A 166 -16.71 3.81 -6.49
C GLN A 166 -16.41 5.31 -6.47
N SER A 167 -16.80 6.03 -5.41
CA SER A 167 -16.52 7.47 -5.20
C SER A 167 -15.01 7.80 -5.13
N GLU A 168 -14.65 9.07 -5.31
CA GLU A 168 -13.26 9.57 -5.29
C GLU A 168 -12.43 9.17 -4.05
N ILE A 169 -13.07 8.91 -2.90
CA ILE A 169 -12.41 8.41 -1.68
C ILE A 169 -11.71 7.06 -1.97
N TYR A 170 -12.31 6.26 -2.85
CA TYR A 170 -11.85 4.93 -3.23
C TYR A 170 -11.55 4.75 -4.72
N ALA A 171 -11.87 5.70 -5.62
CA ALA A 171 -11.61 5.62 -7.07
C ALA A 171 -10.20 5.13 -7.38
N ALA A 172 -9.17 5.76 -6.79
CA ALA A 172 -7.77 5.33 -6.86
C ALA A 172 -7.44 4.26 -5.77
N SER A 173 -8.20 3.17 -5.72
CA SER A 173 -7.90 1.98 -4.91
C SER A 173 -7.82 0.75 -5.78
N ASP A 174 -6.66 0.12 -5.69
CA ASP A 174 -6.37 -1.20 -6.20
C ASP A 174 -6.66 -2.26 -5.12
N ILE A 175 -6.56 -3.54 -5.51
CA ILE A 175 -6.64 -4.69 -4.63
C ILE A 175 -5.24 -5.30 -4.54
N ASP A 176 -4.47 -4.89 -3.54
CA ASP A 176 -3.08 -5.34 -3.36
C ASP A 176 -3.03 -6.78 -2.82
N LEU A 177 -2.51 -7.71 -3.63
CA LEU A 177 -2.25 -9.12 -3.28
C LEU A 177 -0.74 -9.35 -3.06
N PHE A 178 -0.39 -9.96 -1.93
CA PHE A 178 0.98 -10.24 -1.52
C PHE A 178 1.21 -11.76 -1.46
N LEU A 179 2.34 -12.21 -2.01
CA LEU A 179 2.77 -13.61 -1.98
C LEU A 179 3.83 -13.82 -0.89
N TRP A 180 3.67 -14.87 -0.08
CA TRP A 180 4.53 -15.14 1.07
C TRP A 180 4.90 -16.62 1.21
N GLY A 181 6.12 -16.92 1.67
CA GLY A 181 6.59 -18.29 1.91
C GLY A 181 6.84 -19.14 0.66
N LEU A 182 6.91 -18.53 -0.53
CA LEU A 182 7.12 -19.21 -1.82
C LEU A 182 8.52 -18.93 -2.38
N SER A 183 9.07 -19.89 -3.13
CA SER A 183 10.17 -19.62 -4.07
C SER A 183 9.66 -18.90 -5.34
N PRO A 184 10.52 -18.24 -6.15
CA PRO A 184 10.09 -17.49 -7.33
C PRO A 184 9.25 -18.32 -8.32
N LYS A 185 9.67 -19.56 -8.62
CA LYS A 185 8.94 -20.47 -9.52
C LYS A 185 7.56 -20.91 -8.98
N GLN A 186 7.43 -21.06 -7.66
CA GLN A 186 6.13 -21.33 -7.04
C GLN A 186 5.24 -20.09 -7.07
N ALA A 187 5.83 -18.90 -6.91
CA ALA A 187 5.12 -17.64 -6.99
C ALA A 187 4.64 -17.32 -8.41
N GLU A 188 5.48 -17.52 -9.43
CA GLU A 188 5.09 -17.44 -10.86
C GLU A 188 3.88 -18.33 -11.16
N LYS A 189 3.90 -19.61 -10.73
CA LYS A 189 2.74 -20.50 -10.87
C LYS A 189 1.51 -19.94 -10.14
N LYS A 190 1.66 -19.52 -8.88
CA LYS A 190 0.56 -18.94 -8.08
C LYS A 190 -0.03 -17.68 -8.74
N MET A 191 0.77 -16.87 -9.43
CA MET A 191 0.30 -15.71 -10.19
C MET A 191 -0.54 -16.11 -11.40
N ILE A 192 -0.15 -17.17 -12.11
CA ILE A 192 -0.92 -17.74 -13.22
C ILE A 192 -2.23 -18.36 -12.70
N ASP A 193 -2.19 -19.09 -11.58
CA ASP A 193 -3.38 -19.64 -10.91
C ASP A 193 -4.38 -18.52 -10.54
N ILE A 194 -3.90 -17.43 -9.91
CA ILE A 194 -4.71 -16.24 -9.59
C ILE A 194 -5.28 -15.59 -10.87
N TYR A 195 -4.47 -15.43 -11.92
CA TYR A 195 -4.92 -14.85 -13.19
C TYR A 195 -6.03 -15.69 -13.84
N HIS A 196 -5.91 -17.02 -13.83
CA HIS A 196 -6.96 -17.91 -14.33
C HIS A 196 -8.24 -17.85 -13.47
N ALA A 197 -8.12 -17.74 -12.14
CA ALA A 197 -9.27 -17.54 -11.25
C ALA A 197 -10.00 -16.22 -11.56
N VAL A 198 -9.27 -15.10 -11.69
CA VAL A 198 -9.86 -13.81 -12.08
C VAL A 198 -10.47 -13.87 -13.48
N ARG A 199 -9.78 -14.50 -14.45
CA ARG A 199 -10.31 -14.67 -15.82
C ARG A 199 -11.62 -15.46 -15.85
N ALA A 200 -11.76 -16.46 -14.99
CA ALA A 200 -12.96 -17.30 -14.83
C ALA A 200 -14.09 -16.63 -14.01
N ALA A 201 -13.80 -15.53 -13.31
CA ALA A 201 -14.80 -14.69 -12.65
C ALA A 201 -15.43 -13.68 -13.63
N MET A 202 -14.70 -13.26 -14.66
CA MET A 202 -15.01 -12.10 -15.50
C MET A 202 -15.57 -12.45 -16.88
N PRO A 203 -16.71 -11.87 -17.31
CA PRO A 203 -17.27 -12.09 -18.65
C PRO A 203 -16.47 -11.37 -19.74
N SER A 204 -15.95 -10.19 -19.43
CA SER A 204 -15.18 -9.30 -20.31
C SER A 204 -13.74 -9.75 -20.52
N HIS A 205 -13.00 -9.06 -21.39
CA HIS A 205 -11.56 -9.27 -21.57
C HIS A 205 -10.78 -8.86 -20.32
N VAL A 206 -9.71 -9.60 -20.04
CA VAL A 206 -8.84 -9.40 -18.87
C VAL A 206 -7.39 -9.35 -19.35
N THR A 207 -6.68 -8.29 -18.95
CA THR A 207 -5.28 -8.07 -19.31
C THR A 207 -4.43 -7.87 -18.05
N CYS A 208 -3.14 -8.16 -18.15
CA CYS A 208 -2.15 -7.95 -17.10
C CYS A 208 -1.19 -6.85 -17.57
N VAL A 209 -0.86 -5.91 -16.67
CA VAL A 209 0.10 -4.84 -16.91
C VAL A 209 1.28 -4.97 -15.94
N ARG A 210 2.48 -5.15 -16.51
CA ARG A 210 3.76 -5.23 -15.78
C ARG A 210 4.29 -3.83 -15.47
N LYS A 211 4.40 -3.50 -14.19
CA LYS A 211 5.26 -2.40 -13.68
C LYS A 211 6.55 -2.99 -13.09
N ALA A 212 7.50 -2.17 -12.63
CA ALA A 212 8.76 -2.66 -12.06
C ALA A 212 8.55 -3.58 -10.83
N ASN A 213 7.67 -3.19 -9.90
CA ASN A 213 7.46 -3.88 -8.61
C ASN A 213 6.15 -4.67 -8.52
N THR A 214 5.26 -4.61 -9.52
CA THR A 214 3.95 -5.27 -9.53
C THR A 214 3.61 -5.83 -10.91
N ILE A 215 2.74 -6.84 -10.95
CA ILE A 215 1.89 -7.13 -12.12
C ILE A 215 0.45 -6.87 -11.70
N SER A 216 -0.28 -6.13 -12.52
CA SER A 216 -1.63 -5.64 -12.21
C SER A 216 -2.64 -6.21 -13.21
N ILE A 217 -3.69 -6.86 -12.73
CA ILE A 217 -4.75 -7.45 -13.55
C ILE A 217 -5.87 -6.41 -13.72
N HIS A 218 -6.24 -6.12 -14.97
CA HIS A 218 -7.24 -5.11 -15.37
C HIS A 218 -8.34 -5.74 -16.22
N THR A 219 -9.53 -5.17 -16.11
CA THR A 219 -10.80 -5.67 -16.64
C THR A 219 -11.59 -4.52 -17.29
N GLU A 220 -12.92 -4.56 -17.28
CA GLU A 220 -13.77 -3.37 -17.38
C GLU A 220 -14.11 -2.78 -16.00
N TRP A 221 -14.62 -1.55 -15.97
CA TRP A 221 -15.32 -0.98 -14.80
C TRP A 221 -16.66 -1.72 -14.59
N PRO A 222 -17.08 -2.08 -13.36
CA PRO A 222 -16.65 -1.54 -12.06
C PRO A 222 -15.55 -2.34 -11.33
N GLN A 223 -14.95 -3.36 -11.94
CA GLN A 223 -13.91 -4.16 -11.27
C GLN A 223 -12.59 -3.39 -11.16
N ARG A 224 -12.10 -3.29 -9.92
CA ARG A 224 -10.88 -2.55 -9.58
C ARG A 224 -9.62 -3.36 -9.97
N PRO A 225 -8.50 -2.70 -10.34
CA PRO A 225 -7.27 -3.43 -10.65
C PRO A 225 -6.78 -4.27 -9.47
N ILE A 226 -6.36 -5.51 -9.76
CA ILE A 226 -5.79 -6.42 -8.76
C ILE A 226 -4.28 -6.41 -8.92
N GLN A 227 -3.55 -5.83 -7.97
CA GLN A 227 -2.09 -5.70 -8.04
C GLN A 227 -1.41 -6.81 -7.26
N ILE A 228 -0.75 -7.73 -7.96
CA ILE A 228 0.16 -8.69 -7.33
C ILE A 228 1.52 -8.01 -7.11
N ILE A 229 1.96 -7.97 -5.85
CA ILE A 229 3.24 -7.39 -5.45
C ILE A 229 4.37 -8.39 -5.71
N LEU A 230 5.38 -8.00 -6.50
CA LEU A 230 6.45 -8.91 -6.93
C LEU A 230 7.59 -9.06 -5.93
N ARG A 231 7.51 -8.46 -4.74
CA ARG A 231 8.40 -8.84 -3.64
C ARG A 231 7.83 -10.06 -2.94
N LEU A 232 8.68 -11.06 -2.72
CA LEU A 232 8.37 -12.19 -1.86
C LEU A 232 8.69 -11.83 -0.41
N TYR A 233 7.82 -12.29 0.48
CA TYR A 233 7.92 -12.11 1.92
C TYR A 233 7.96 -13.49 2.59
N GLN A 234 8.48 -13.59 3.81
CA GLN A 234 8.48 -14.86 4.53
C GLN A 234 7.10 -15.18 5.11
N SER A 235 6.31 -14.16 5.45
CA SER A 235 5.02 -14.31 6.13
C SER A 235 4.11 -13.08 6.05
N PRO A 236 2.80 -13.21 6.37
CA PRO A 236 1.89 -12.08 6.59
C PRO A 236 2.38 -11.10 7.66
N ALA A 237 3.06 -11.59 8.70
CA ALA A 237 3.71 -10.74 9.68
C ALA A 237 4.75 -9.80 9.04
N GLU A 238 5.65 -10.30 8.19
CA GLU A 238 6.65 -9.46 7.50
C GLU A 238 5.98 -8.34 6.67
N ILE A 239 4.90 -8.68 5.96
CA ILE A 239 4.15 -7.73 5.11
C ILE A 239 3.58 -6.59 5.96
N LEU A 240 2.85 -6.89 7.03
CA LEU A 240 2.15 -5.87 7.82
C LEU A 240 3.09 -5.06 8.76
N VAL A 241 4.22 -5.62 9.20
CA VAL A 241 5.21 -4.83 9.99
C VAL A 241 6.09 -3.92 9.14
N GLU A 242 6.04 -4.01 7.80
CA GLU A 242 6.72 -3.05 6.91
C GLU A 242 5.82 -1.92 6.40
N PHE A 243 4.50 -2.00 6.61
CA PHE A 243 3.58 -0.92 6.25
C PHE A 243 3.81 0.36 7.09
N ASP A 244 3.59 1.49 6.44
CA ASP A 244 3.92 2.84 6.90
C ASP A 244 2.78 3.54 7.65
N VAL A 245 1.55 3.42 7.15
CA VAL A 245 0.33 3.98 7.75
C VAL A 245 -0.36 2.93 8.61
N ASP A 246 -0.53 3.22 9.90
CA ASP A 246 -1.06 2.28 10.90
C ASP A 246 -2.38 1.62 10.51
N ALA A 247 -3.41 2.41 10.16
CA ALA A 247 -4.72 1.90 9.80
C ALA A 247 -4.66 0.92 8.61
N ALA A 248 -3.74 1.13 7.68
CA ALA A 248 -3.55 0.27 6.53
C ALA A 248 -2.93 -1.11 6.87
N CYS A 249 -2.41 -1.32 8.08
CA CYS A 249 -1.73 -2.55 8.48
C CYS A 249 -2.71 -3.70 8.81
N CYS A 250 -3.56 -4.02 7.83
CA CYS A 250 -4.57 -5.08 7.87
C CYS A 250 -4.50 -5.95 6.60
N ALA A 251 -4.88 -7.22 6.72
CA ALA A 251 -4.87 -8.20 5.63
C ALA A 251 -6.02 -9.21 5.71
N TYR A 252 -6.40 -9.81 4.57
CA TYR A 252 -7.37 -10.89 4.45
C TYR A 252 -6.70 -12.12 3.84
N ASP A 253 -6.75 -13.27 4.53
CA ASP A 253 -6.10 -14.54 4.13
C ASP A 253 -7.04 -15.48 3.34
N GLY A 254 -8.15 -14.96 2.82
CA GLY A 254 -9.23 -15.76 2.21
C GLY A 254 -10.22 -16.33 3.23
N LYS A 255 -9.93 -16.27 4.54
CA LYS A 255 -10.77 -16.83 5.61
C LYS A 255 -10.95 -15.91 6.82
N ARG A 256 -9.92 -15.17 7.21
CA ARG A 256 -9.83 -14.30 8.39
C ARG A 256 -9.25 -12.95 8.00
N VAL A 257 -9.56 -11.94 8.82
CA VAL A 257 -8.96 -10.61 8.69
C VAL A 257 -7.99 -10.38 9.84
N TRP A 258 -6.75 -10.11 9.47
CA TRP A 258 -5.62 -9.89 10.37
C TRP A 258 -5.32 -8.40 10.49
N VAL A 259 -4.96 -7.96 11.68
CA VAL A 259 -4.43 -6.62 11.97
C VAL A 259 -3.19 -6.75 12.87
N ASN A 260 -2.29 -5.76 12.87
CA ASN A 260 -1.32 -5.60 13.96
C ASN A 260 -1.85 -4.65 15.05
N SER A 261 -1.12 -4.54 16.17
CA SER A 261 -1.47 -3.66 17.29
C SER A 261 -1.63 -2.18 16.87
N ARG A 262 -0.86 -1.71 15.88
CA ARG A 262 -0.98 -0.36 15.32
C ARG A 262 -2.29 -0.16 14.56
N SER A 263 -2.67 -1.06 13.66
CA SER A 263 -3.94 -0.97 12.93
C SER A 263 -5.14 -1.05 13.86
N LEU A 264 -5.13 -1.93 14.87
CA LEU A 264 -6.19 -1.97 15.89
C LEU A 264 -6.25 -0.67 16.70
N THR A 265 -5.11 -0.11 17.11
CA THR A 265 -5.04 1.22 17.76
C THR A 265 -5.62 2.31 16.87
N ALA A 266 -5.29 2.32 15.59
CA ALA A 266 -5.75 3.34 14.65
C ALA A 266 -7.25 3.22 14.35
N LEU A 267 -7.79 2.01 14.24
CA LEU A 267 -9.22 1.75 14.16
C LEU A 267 -9.95 2.23 15.43
N VAL A 268 -9.46 1.85 16.62
CA VAL A 268 -10.05 2.24 17.92
C VAL A 268 -10.00 3.75 18.15
N ARG A 269 -8.89 4.42 17.84
CA ARG A 269 -8.74 5.88 18.02
C ARG A 269 -9.29 6.73 16.88
N GLN A 270 -9.58 6.11 15.73
CA GLN A 270 -9.81 6.80 14.46
C GLN A 270 -8.66 7.74 14.06
N SER A 271 -7.41 7.33 14.34
CA SER A 271 -6.22 8.15 14.07
C SER A 271 -4.98 7.32 13.76
N ASN A 272 -4.18 7.74 12.78
CA ASN A 272 -2.84 7.19 12.50
C ASN A 272 -1.78 7.95 13.31
N ILE A 273 -0.80 7.25 13.87
CA ILE A 273 0.32 7.87 14.60
C ILE A 273 1.49 8.04 13.63
N ILE A 274 2.22 9.15 13.74
CA ILE A 274 3.41 9.38 12.92
C ILE A 274 4.59 8.50 13.37
N ASP A 275 5.15 7.69 12.47
CA ASP A 275 6.38 6.92 12.71
C ASP A 275 7.37 7.17 11.56
N VAL A 276 8.31 8.10 11.80
CA VAL A 276 9.34 8.48 10.81
C VAL A 276 10.27 7.30 10.49
N SER A 277 10.39 6.29 11.36
CA SER A 277 11.16 5.07 11.06
C SER A 277 10.48 4.17 10.01
N ARG A 278 9.22 4.47 9.65
CA ARG A 278 8.41 3.76 8.65
C ARG A 278 8.11 4.59 7.41
N ARG A 279 8.49 5.88 7.38
CA ARG A 279 8.22 6.81 6.27
C ARG A 279 8.66 6.23 4.92
N SER A 280 7.69 5.85 4.10
CA SER A 280 7.88 5.60 2.67
C SER A 280 8.03 6.92 1.90
N PRO A 281 8.47 6.92 0.63
CA PRO A 281 8.50 8.14 -0.18
C PRO A 281 7.13 8.82 -0.30
N SER A 282 6.05 8.04 -0.42
CA SER A 282 4.68 8.56 -0.56
C SER A 282 3.93 8.79 0.77
N TYR A 283 4.60 8.70 1.92
CA TYR A 283 3.96 8.66 3.24
C TYR A 283 3.02 9.84 3.51
N GLU A 284 3.41 11.07 3.20
CA GLU A 284 2.57 12.26 3.43
C GLU A 284 1.32 12.26 2.54
N ALA A 285 1.44 11.82 1.29
CA ALA A 285 0.30 11.67 0.38
C ALA A 285 -0.62 10.51 0.81
N ARG A 286 -0.05 9.41 1.31
CA ARG A 286 -0.81 8.31 1.92
C ARG A 286 -1.55 8.77 3.17
N LEU A 287 -0.92 9.55 4.05
CA LEU A 287 -1.58 10.11 5.24
C LEU A 287 -2.79 10.99 4.86
N LEU A 288 -2.68 11.84 3.82
CA LEU A 288 -3.84 12.56 3.27
C LEU A 288 -4.91 11.60 2.68
N LYS A 289 -4.51 10.55 1.94
CA LYS A 289 -5.44 9.53 1.41
C LYS A 289 -6.23 8.82 2.52
N TYR A 290 -5.60 8.51 3.65
CA TYR A 290 -6.28 7.92 4.81
C TYR A 290 -7.05 8.96 5.64
N ALA A 291 -6.66 10.25 5.63
CA ALA A 291 -7.48 11.33 6.19
C ALA A 291 -8.80 11.53 5.41
N LYS A 292 -8.76 11.50 4.08
CA LYS A 292 -9.98 11.48 3.23
C LYS A 292 -10.89 10.27 3.56
N ARG A 293 -10.30 9.13 3.95
CA ARG A 293 -11.01 7.92 4.46
C ARG A 293 -11.47 7.99 5.91
N GLY A 294 -11.17 9.08 6.63
CA GLY A 294 -11.69 9.35 7.97
C GLY A 294 -10.79 8.88 9.11
N PHE A 295 -9.49 9.20 9.05
CA PHE A 295 -8.55 9.11 10.18
C PHE A 295 -7.81 10.43 10.39
N GLU A 296 -7.76 10.99 11.60
CA GLU A 296 -6.86 12.11 11.90
C GLU A 296 -5.41 11.63 12.08
N VAL A 297 -4.40 12.49 11.89
CA VAL A 297 -2.98 12.11 12.02
C VAL A 297 -2.39 12.68 13.31
N TYR A 298 -2.07 11.82 14.27
CA TYR A 298 -1.53 12.20 15.57
C TYR A 298 0.00 12.36 15.52
N ILE A 299 0.48 13.52 15.97
CA ILE A 299 1.88 13.92 16.02
C ILE A 299 2.17 14.42 17.45
N PRO A 300 2.65 13.55 18.37
CA PRO A 300 2.84 13.89 19.79
C PRO A 300 3.76 15.09 20.04
N SER A 301 4.71 15.32 19.13
CA SER A 301 5.70 16.40 19.18
C SER A 301 5.26 17.69 18.47
N LEU A 302 4.05 17.74 17.90
CA LEU A 302 3.56 18.93 17.19
C LEU A 302 3.37 20.10 18.16
N ARG A 303 3.83 21.28 17.74
CA ARG A 303 3.63 22.55 18.45
C ARG A 303 3.22 23.59 17.42
N ARG A 304 1.91 23.72 17.16
CA ARG A 304 1.40 24.59 16.08
C ARG A 304 1.81 26.07 16.23
N ALA A 305 1.92 26.56 17.46
CA ALA A 305 2.41 27.92 17.75
C ALA A 305 3.89 28.16 17.35
N SER A 306 4.67 27.10 17.09
CA SER A 306 6.06 27.17 16.63
C SER A 306 6.20 27.05 15.10
N VAL A 307 5.09 26.90 14.36
CA VAL A 307 5.09 26.78 12.90
C VAL A 307 5.22 28.16 12.26
N LYS A 308 6.24 28.35 11.41
CA LYS A 308 6.39 29.58 10.61
C LYS A 308 5.28 29.66 9.57
N LEU A 309 4.56 30.79 9.50
CA LEU A 309 3.49 31.01 8.52
C LEU A 309 3.95 30.90 7.06
N SER A 310 5.24 31.09 6.80
CA SER A 310 5.86 30.96 5.47
C SER A 310 5.88 29.53 4.90
N ILE A 311 5.31 28.52 5.57
CA ILE A 311 5.07 27.20 4.95
C ILE A 311 3.78 27.17 4.12
N TYR A 312 2.88 28.14 4.33
CA TYR A 312 1.56 28.22 3.71
C TYR A 312 1.48 29.21 2.53
N SER A 313 2.60 29.81 2.11
CA SER A 313 2.64 30.65 0.90
C SER A 313 2.61 29.81 -0.38
N ASN A 314 1.99 30.35 -1.43
CA ASN A 314 1.69 29.64 -2.68
C ASN A 314 2.93 29.00 -3.35
N ASP A 315 4.12 29.57 -3.14
CA ASP A 315 5.40 29.09 -3.70
C ASP A 315 5.85 27.70 -3.20
N GLY A 316 5.14 27.09 -2.24
CA GLY A 316 5.70 26.07 -1.35
C GLY A 316 5.18 24.63 -1.43
N VAL A 317 4.03 24.32 -2.06
CA VAL A 317 3.48 22.94 -2.00
C VAL A 317 4.36 21.94 -2.78
N SER A 318 4.95 22.39 -3.89
CA SER A 318 5.97 21.63 -4.62
C SER A 318 7.33 21.73 -3.90
N GLY A 319 8.04 20.61 -3.76
CA GLY A 319 9.35 20.54 -3.08
C GLY A 319 9.31 20.35 -1.56
N GLN A 320 8.23 20.73 -0.86
CA GLN A 320 8.10 20.46 0.58
C GLN A 320 8.04 18.95 0.91
N GLN A 321 8.56 18.60 2.10
CA GLN A 321 8.56 17.26 2.69
C GLN A 321 8.22 17.30 4.19
N GLY A 322 7.89 16.14 4.77
CA GLY A 322 7.68 15.97 6.21
C GLY A 322 6.52 16.80 6.75
N LEU A 323 6.69 17.32 7.96
CA LEU A 323 5.65 18.09 8.65
C LEU A 323 5.21 19.34 7.88
N ALA A 324 6.12 20.01 7.17
CA ALA A 324 5.77 21.17 6.34
C ALA A 324 4.75 20.78 5.26
N ARG A 325 5.04 19.71 4.50
CA ARG A 325 4.13 19.18 3.48
C ARG A 325 2.79 18.74 4.06
N LEU A 326 2.78 18.09 5.23
CA LEU A 326 1.53 17.67 5.89
C LEU A 326 0.65 18.87 6.25
N LEU A 327 1.23 19.96 6.79
CA LEU A 327 0.51 21.17 7.15
C LEU A 327 0.07 21.98 5.91
N ALA A 328 0.88 22.04 4.86
CA ALA A 328 0.49 22.67 3.59
C ALA A 328 -0.66 21.91 2.91
N LEU A 329 -0.61 20.57 2.89
CA LEU A 329 -1.72 19.73 2.41
C LEU A 329 -2.98 19.89 3.28
N GLU A 330 -2.83 20.09 4.60
CA GLU A 330 -3.96 20.36 5.49
C GLU A 330 -4.63 21.68 5.12
N ALA A 331 -3.87 22.77 5.02
CA ALA A 331 -4.39 24.07 4.64
C ALA A 331 -5.12 24.01 3.28
N ALA A 332 -4.53 23.36 2.28
CA ALA A 332 -5.11 23.22 0.94
C ALA A 332 -6.34 22.30 0.84
N ASN A 333 -6.60 21.43 1.82
CA ASN A 333 -7.76 20.50 1.81
C ASN A 333 -8.82 20.83 2.88
N TYR A 334 -8.47 21.60 3.92
CA TYR A 334 -9.30 21.81 5.13
C TYR A 334 -9.24 23.24 5.70
N GLY A 335 -8.48 24.16 5.12
CA GLY A 335 -8.42 25.56 5.55
C GLY A 335 -9.67 26.38 5.16
N PRO A 336 -9.87 27.57 5.76
CA PRO A 336 -10.89 28.50 5.29
C PRO A 336 -10.54 29.03 3.88
N PRO A 337 -11.54 29.28 3.00
CA PRO A 337 -11.31 29.66 1.61
C PRO A 337 -10.84 31.12 1.47
N LEU A 338 -9.55 31.36 1.74
CA LEU A 338 -8.86 32.63 1.53
C LEU A 338 -7.90 32.62 0.33
N VAL A 339 -7.64 31.45 -0.25
CA VAL A 339 -6.91 31.27 -1.53
C VAL A 339 -7.66 30.21 -2.36
N ALA A 340 -8.87 30.53 -2.79
CA ALA A 340 -9.71 29.65 -3.62
C ALA A 340 -9.53 29.96 -5.12
N GLU A 341 -8.29 30.18 -5.56
CA GLU A 341 -7.93 30.32 -6.98
C GLU A 341 -7.41 28.97 -7.50
N ASP A 342 -8.17 28.37 -8.43
CA ASP A 342 -7.83 27.23 -9.29
C ASP A 342 -6.69 26.32 -8.82
N HIS A 343 -6.87 25.75 -7.63
CA HIS A 343 -6.06 24.64 -7.16
C HIS A 343 -6.41 23.41 -8.00
N GLU A 344 -5.72 23.26 -9.15
CA GLU A 344 -5.59 22.00 -9.88
C GLU A 344 -5.40 20.87 -8.85
N HIS A 345 -6.07 19.74 -9.06
CA HIS A 345 -6.14 18.69 -8.05
C HIS A 345 -4.73 18.27 -7.61
N PHE A 346 -4.34 18.67 -6.38
CA PHE A 346 -3.10 18.28 -5.71
C PHE A 346 -3.07 16.78 -5.31
N ASP A 347 -3.69 15.91 -6.12
CA ASP A 347 -3.49 14.45 -6.17
C ASP A 347 -2.14 14.09 -6.84
N ALA A 348 -1.25 15.07 -6.99
CA ALA A 348 0.16 14.94 -7.34
C ALA A 348 0.91 14.13 -6.28
N ASN A 349 0.80 12.79 -6.39
CA ASN A 349 1.72 11.82 -5.82
C ASN A 349 3.11 12.10 -6.39
N ASN A 350 3.85 13.05 -5.81
CA ASN A 350 5.12 13.56 -6.32
C ASN A 350 6.32 12.60 -6.05
N TYR A 351 6.01 11.30 -6.09
CA TYR A 351 6.88 10.12 -6.07
C TYR A 351 6.33 8.98 -6.96
N ASP A 352 5.20 9.20 -7.65
CA ASP A 352 4.54 8.25 -8.55
C ASP A 352 4.23 8.90 -9.91
N THR A 353 5.29 9.37 -10.59
CA THR A 353 5.27 9.68 -12.03
C THR A 353 5.56 8.51 -13.01
N PRO A 354 5.63 7.21 -12.65
CA PRO A 354 5.60 6.11 -13.61
C PRO A 354 4.16 5.74 -13.98
N PHE A 355 3.53 6.56 -14.82
CA PHE A 355 2.29 6.27 -15.60
C PHE A 355 1.20 5.52 -14.83
N LYS A 356 0.31 6.25 -14.14
CA LYS A 356 -0.91 5.67 -13.53
C LYS A 356 -1.77 5.02 -14.63
N ILE A 357 -2.06 3.73 -14.50
CA ILE A 357 -3.01 3.06 -15.40
C ILE A 357 -4.41 3.58 -15.05
N PRO A 358 -5.19 4.08 -16.03
CA PRO A 358 -6.47 4.72 -15.75
C PRO A 358 -7.56 3.70 -15.42
N TYR A 359 -8.52 4.14 -14.62
CA TYR A 359 -9.66 3.34 -14.14
C TYR A 359 -10.93 4.22 -14.17
N GLY A 360 -12.07 3.63 -14.54
CA GLY A 360 -13.36 4.32 -14.59
C GLY A 360 -14.25 3.84 -15.75
N LYS A 361 -15.50 4.32 -15.80
CA LYS A 361 -16.57 3.88 -16.72
C LYS A 361 -16.21 3.89 -18.22
N SER A 362 -15.20 4.68 -18.62
CA SER A 362 -14.75 4.78 -20.01
C SER A 362 -13.63 3.79 -20.39
N TRP A 363 -13.04 3.09 -19.42
CA TRP A 363 -11.84 2.25 -19.59
C TRP A 363 -12.15 0.76 -19.55
N THR A 364 -11.41 0.01 -20.37
CA THR A 364 -11.47 -1.46 -20.51
C THR A 364 -10.05 -2.00 -20.70
N ALA A 365 -9.84 -3.29 -20.45
CA ALA A 365 -8.59 -3.99 -20.69
C ALA A 365 -8.00 -3.72 -22.10
N GLU A 366 -8.81 -3.76 -23.15
CA GLU A 366 -8.38 -3.46 -24.53
C GLU A 366 -7.92 -2.01 -24.72
N LYS A 367 -8.60 -1.04 -24.10
CA LYS A 367 -8.17 0.37 -24.14
C LYS A 367 -6.87 0.58 -23.37
N ILE A 368 -6.66 -0.15 -22.28
CA ILE A 368 -5.41 -0.14 -21.51
C ILE A 368 -4.27 -0.73 -22.34
N GLU A 369 -4.48 -1.86 -23.02
CA GLU A 369 -3.52 -2.46 -23.96
C GLU A 369 -3.16 -1.50 -25.11
N ASN A 370 -4.16 -0.90 -25.76
CA ASN A 370 -3.93 0.03 -26.87
C ASN A 370 -3.19 1.30 -26.41
N MET A 371 -3.58 1.89 -25.27
CA MET A 371 -2.89 3.03 -24.67
C MET A 371 -1.42 2.71 -24.31
N ILE A 372 -1.14 1.51 -23.79
CA ILE A 372 0.24 1.06 -23.52
C ILE A 372 1.02 0.88 -24.83
N ARG A 373 0.41 0.24 -25.85
CA ARG A 373 1.02 0.03 -27.17
C ARG A 373 1.36 1.33 -27.88
N GLU A 374 0.43 2.29 -27.90
CA GLU A 374 0.63 3.64 -28.42
C GLU A 374 1.76 4.38 -27.68
N ARG A 375 1.81 4.27 -26.35
CA ARG A 375 2.84 4.93 -25.54
C ARG A 375 4.23 4.31 -25.74
N VAL A 376 4.33 2.99 -25.86
CA VAL A 376 5.57 2.31 -26.24
C VAL A 376 6.02 2.80 -27.62
N ASN A 377 5.12 2.83 -28.62
CA ASN A 377 5.43 3.32 -29.97
C ASN A 377 5.88 4.80 -29.98
N TYR A 378 5.28 5.66 -29.16
CA TYR A 378 5.73 7.06 -29.04
C TYR A 378 7.17 7.15 -28.53
N TYR A 379 7.53 6.35 -27.53
CA TYR A 379 8.92 6.27 -27.05
C TYR A 379 9.86 5.59 -28.05
N THR A 380 9.38 4.71 -28.94
CA THR A 380 10.25 4.12 -29.98
C THR A 380 10.56 5.07 -31.14
N MET A 381 9.69 6.06 -31.41
CA MET A 381 9.85 7.03 -32.50
C MET A 381 10.56 8.34 -32.10
N SER A 382 10.71 8.62 -30.80
CA SER A 382 11.24 9.90 -30.29
C SER A 382 12.75 9.87 -30.04
N ALA A 383 13.53 10.06 -31.11
CA ALA A 383 15.00 9.95 -31.17
C ALA A 383 15.85 10.94 -30.32
N PHE A 384 15.27 11.56 -29.29
CA PHE A 384 15.92 12.53 -28.40
C PHE A 384 15.84 12.20 -26.90
N SER A 385 15.38 10.99 -26.54
CA SER A 385 15.55 10.45 -25.19
C SER A 385 16.59 9.33 -25.19
N PRO A 386 17.42 9.14 -24.15
CA PRO A 386 18.30 7.98 -24.02
C PRO A 386 17.53 6.68 -23.68
N VAL A 387 16.30 6.56 -24.16
CA VAL A 387 15.56 5.30 -24.29
C VAL A 387 16.00 4.70 -25.62
N LEU A 388 17.17 4.05 -25.62
CA LEU A 388 17.64 3.31 -26.78
C LEU A 388 16.62 2.23 -27.14
N THR A 389 15.99 2.41 -28.30
CA THR A 389 15.21 1.36 -28.95
C THR A 389 16.12 0.21 -29.37
N CYS A 390 15.59 -1.01 -29.25
CA CYS A 390 16.13 -2.11 -30.03
C CYS A 390 15.73 -1.90 -31.50
N SER A 391 16.59 -1.23 -32.28
CA SER A 391 16.60 -1.45 -33.73
C SER A 391 17.01 -2.92 -34.00
N GLN A 392 16.66 -3.45 -35.18
CA GLN A 392 16.79 -4.88 -35.46
C GLN A 392 18.24 -5.41 -35.50
N ASP A 393 19.24 -4.53 -35.52
CA ASP A 393 20.65 -4.88 -35.68
C ASP A 393 21.51 -4.66 -34.41
N ALA A 394 20.96 -4.10 -33.34
CA ALA A 394 21.71 -3.65 -32.15
C ALA A 394 21.99 -4.77 -31.10
N TRP A 395 22.51 -5.93 -31.54
CA TRP A 395 22.54 -7.16 -30.75
C TRP A 395 23.53 -7.20 -29.55
N MET A 396 24.52 -6.30 -29.45
CA MET A 396 25.68 -6.50 -28.56
C MET A 396 25.76 -5.57 -27.35
N ASN A 397 26.06 -6.17 -26.19
CA ASN A 397 26.57 -5.56 -24.95
C ASN A 397 25.63 -4.59 -24.21
N CYS A 398 24.60 -5.11 -23.51
CA CYS A 398 23.82 -4.37 -22.50
C CYS A 398 23.96 -4.98 -21.09
N LYS A 399 23.59 -4.24 -20.03
CA LYS A 399 23.32 -4.76 -18.68
C LYS A 399 21.96 -4.26 -18.16
N PRO A 400 21.19 -5.05 -17.38
CA PRO A 400 19.88 -4.64 -16.88
C PRO A 400 19.99 -3.79 -15.61
N ILE A 401 19.15 -2.76 -15.49
CA ILE A 401 18.99 -1.95 -14.27
C ILE A 401 17.50 -1.79 -13.95
N LYS A 402 17.16 -1.85 -12.65
CA LYS A 402 15.83 -1.50 -12.13
C LYS A 402 15.58 0.01 -12.31
N ASP A 403 14.46 0.39 -12.90
CA ASP A 403 14.02 1.80 -12.88
C ASP A 403 13.71 2.23 -11.44
N CYS A 404 14.60 3.06 -10.86
CA CYS A 404 14.33 3.94 -9.72
C CYS A 404 15.54 4.88 -9.45
N TRP A 405 15.91 5.71 -10.43
CA TRP A 405 16.76 6.88 -10.19
C TRP A 405 16.00 8.15 -10.60
N THR A 406 15.68 9.00 -9.63
CA THR A 406 15.11 10.32 -9.88
C THR A 406 16.18 11.26 -10.44
N GLU A 407 15.79 12.14 -11.35
CA GLU A 407 16.63 13.28 -11.72
C GLU A 407 16.99 14.09 -10.45
N GLY A 408 18.25 14.52 -10.34
CA GLY A 408 18.74 15.34 -9.22
C GLY A 408 19.53 14.63 -8.11
N GLN A 409 19.68 13.29 -8.10
CA GLN A 409 20.64 12.64 -7.18
C GLN A 409 22.01 12.43 -7.83
N HIS A 410 23.06 12.98 -7.22
CA HIS A 410 24.44 12.78 -7.67
C HIS A 410 24.86 11.31 -7.55
N LYS A 411 25.54 10.79 -8.59
CA LYS A 411 26.14 9.45 -8.59
C LYS A 411 27.11 9.29 -7.40
N PRO A 412 27.03 8.21 -6.59
CA PRO A 412 28.08 7.86 -5.64
C PRO A 412 29.41 7.63 -6.38
N ALA A 413 30.50 8.25 -5.92
CA ALA A 413 31.78 8.27 -6.65
C ALA A 413 32.34 6.85 -6.96
N HIS A 414 32.06 5.88 -6.10
CA HIS A 414 32.45 4.47 -6.28
C HIS A 414 31.84 3.79 -7.51
N PHE A 415 30.80 4.35 -8.15
CA PHE A 415 30.17 3.74 -9.33
C PHE A 415 31.00 3.87 -10.62
N ASN A 416 31.96 4.80 -10.67
CA ASN A 416 32.78 5.04 -11.86
C ASN A 416 33.91 4.00 -12.04
N MET A 417 34.53 3.53 -10.95
CA MET A 417 35.80 2.77 -10.99
C MET A 417 35.70 1.30 -11.46
N LEU A 418 34.52 0.80 -11.86
CA LEU A 418 34.31 -0.60 -12.23
C LEU A 418 33.58 -0.81 -13.58
N ASN A 419 33.30 0.26 -14.33
CA ASN A 419 32.52 0.18 -15.59
C ASN A 419 33.12 0.97 -16.77
N GLU A 420 34.43 1.20 -16.78
CA GLU A 420 35.14 1.72 -17.95
C GLU A 420 35.19 0.65 -19.07
N GLY A 421 34.12 0.59 -19.87
CA GLY A 421 34.04 -0.31 -21.04
C GLY A 421 32.64 -0.86 -21.39
N ILE A 422 31.60 -0.65 -20.56
CA ILE A 422 30.25 -1.20 -20.81
C ILE A 422 29.21 -0.06 -20.79
N SER A 423 28.82 0.42 -21.97
CA SER A 423 28.11 1.69 -22.16
C SER A 423 26.58 1.59 -22.25
N ASN A 424 26.01 0.44 -22.62
CA ASN A 424 24.61 0.39 -23.05
C ASN A 424 23.68 -0.06 -21.92
N TYR A 425 22.78 0.83 -21.54
CA TYR A 425 21.61 0.56 -20.70
C TYR A 425 20.37 0.98 -21.51
N HIS A 426 19.29 0.22 -21.44
CA HIS A 426 18.00 0.57 -22.04
C HIS A 426 16.89 0.46 -20.99
N ARG A 427 15.77 1.17 -21.22
CA ARG A 427 14.61 1.22 -20.32
C ARG A 427 13.43 0.44 -20.89
N HIS A 428 12.51 0.03 -20.03
CA HIS A 428 11.37 -0.79 -20.41
C HIS A 428 10.07 -0.21 -19.87
N VAL A 429 9.22 0.25 -20.78
CA VAL A 429 8.20 1.26 -20.48
C VAL A 429 6.81 0.63 -20.46
N PHE A 430 6.64 -0.31 -19.53
CA PHE A 430 5.44 -1.13 -19.29
C PHE A 430 5.12 -2.14 -20.41
N PHE A 431 4.61 -3.30 -20.01
CA PHE A 431 4.10 -4.35 -20.90
C PHE A 431 2.64 -4.66 -20.57
N ALA A 432 1.85 -5.02 -21.57
CA ALA A 432 0.45 -5.44 -21.42
C ALA A 432 0.16 -6.73 -22.21
N GLY A 433 -0.54 -7.68 -21.59
CA GLY A 433 -0.85 -8.98 -22.18
C GLY A 433 -1.39 -9.98 -21.15
N THR A 434 -1.24 -11.28 -21.38
CA THR A 434 -1.60 -12.30 -20.36
C THR A 434 -0.60 -12.33 -19.19
N MET A 435 -0.91 -13.06 -18.11
CA MET A 435 0.02 -13.22 -16.98
C MET A 435 1.31 -13.93 -17.39
N GLU A 436 1.20 -14.99 -18.20
CA GLU A 436 2.33 -15.74 -18.76
C GLU A 436 3.17 -14.86 -19.69
N GLN A 437 2.53 -13.95 -20.42
CA GLN A 437 3.23 -12.95 -21.22
C GLN A 437 3.92 -11.89 -20.35
N CYS A 438 3.40 -11.53 -19.18
CA CYS A 438 4.08 -10.65 -18.22
C CYS A 438 5.25 -11.32 -17.46
N LEU A 439 5.48 -12.61 -17.68
CA LEU A 439 6.44 -13.49 -16.99
C LEU A 439 7.35 -14.29 -17.97
N ALA A 440 7.58 -13.82 -19.20
CA ALA A 440 8.48 -14.41 -20.22
C ALA A 440 9.38 -13.33 -20.86
N TYR A 441 10.56 -13.64 -21.44
CA TYR A 441 11.69 -12.71 -21.74
C TYR A 441 11.53 -11.52 -22.76
N PHE A 442 12.19 -10.37 -22.43
CA PHE A 442 11.88 -9.01 -22.97
C PHE A 442 12.73 -8.74 -24.22
N CYS A 443 13.67 -7.79 -24.18
CA CYS A 443 14.78 -7.79 -25.13
C CYS A 443 15.58 -9.08 -24.93
N GLN A 444 15.90 -9.77 -26.02
CA GLN A 444 16.67 -11.02 -26.00
C GLN A 444 18.05 -10.84 -25.33
N ALA A 445 18.60 -9.62 -25.32
CA ALA A 445 19.79 -9.27 -24.55
C ALA A 445 19.62 -9.50 -23.04
N CYS A 446 18.44 -9.26 -22.47
CA CYS A 446 18.19 -9.49 -21.04
C CYS A 446 18.16 -10.98 -20.70
N ALA A 447 17.61 -11.82 -21.59
CA ALA A 447 17.61 -13.28 -21.42
C ALA A 447 19.03 -13.85 -21.37
N ILE A 448 19.88 -13.42 -22.32
CA ILE A 448 21.28 -13.85 -22.43
C ILE A 448 22.06 -13.55 -21.14
N ILE A 449 21.74 -12.49 -20.40
CA ILE A 449 22.46 -12.07 -19.19
C ILE A 449 22.10 -12.93 -17.98
N GLU A 450 20.84 -13.36 -17.86
CA GLU A 450 20.42 -14.29 -16.80
C GLU A 450 20.92 -15.71 -17.09
N ASP A 451 20.85 -16.18 -18.35
CA ASP A 451 21.42 -17.47 -18.77
C ASP A 451 22.96 -17.53 -18.63
N MET A 452 23.66 -16.40 -18.77
CA MET A 452 25.10 -16.28 -18.49
C MET A 452 25.44 -16.20 -16.98
N GLY A 453 24.45 -16.15 -16.09
CA GLY A 453 24.66 -16.07 -14.64
C GLY A 453 25.32 -14.78 -14.14
N LEU A 454 25.40 -13.73 -14.98
CA LEU A 454 26.13 -12.49 -14.71
C LEU A 454 25.35 -11.47 -13.86
N VAL A 455 24.39 -11.94 -13.07
CA VAL A 455 23.61 -11.11 -12.15
C VAL A 455 24.52 -10.60 -11.03
N LEU A 456 24.71 -9.28 -10.98
CA LEU A 456 25.50 -8.62 -9.92
C LEU A 456 24.82 -8.81 -8.55
N ALA A 457 25.34 -9.77 -7.79
CA ALA A 457 24.91 -10.08 -6.42
C ALA A 457 25.35 -8.97 -5.43
N SER A 458 24.64 -7.83 -5.44
CA SER A 458 24.94 -6.68 -4.59
C SER A 458 23.70 -6.02 -3.97
N PHE A 459 23.59 -6.13 -2.64
CA PHE A 459 22.85 -5.22 -1.75
C PHE A 459 21.33 -5.03 -1.92
N ASN A 460 20.59 -6.13 -2.11
CA ASN A 460 19.54 -6.53 -1.15
C ASN A 460 18.97 -7.91 -1.53
N SER A 461 19.36 -8.97 -0.79
CA SER A 461 18.98 -10.37 -1.06
C SER A 461 17.56 -10.75 -0.61
N ARG A 462 16.64 -9.79 -0.57
CA ARG A 462 15.21 -10.05 -0.38
C ARG A 462 14.63 -10.50 -1.71
N MET A 463 14.07 -11.71 -1.75
CA MET A 463 13.65 -12.36 -2.98
C MET A 463 12.56 -11.53 -3.67
N TYR A 464 12.80 -11.17 -4.94
CA TYR A 464 11.78 -10.65 -5.83
C TYR A 464 11.41 -11.75 -6.82
N ILE A 465 10.17 -11.71 -7.29
CA ILE A 465 9.74 -12.40 -8.51
C ILE A 465 10.37 -11.63 -9.68
N SER A 466 11.63 -11.94 -9.95
CA SER A 466 12.26 -11.71 -11.26
C SER A 466 11.69 -12.73 -12.24
N GLY A 467 10.38 -12.66 -12.47
CA GLY A 467 9.80 -13.27 -13.65
C GLY A 467 10.48 -12.62 -14.85
N PRO A 468 10.94 -13.40 -15.85
CA PRO A 468 11.52 -12.82 -17.04
C PRO A 468 10.51 -11.84 -17.65
N VAL A 469 11.06 -10.68 -17.95
CA VAL A 469 10.46 -9.36 -18.33
C VAL A 469 9.92 -9.65 -19.75
N LYS A 470 8.78 -9.17 -20.27
CA LYS A 470 8.51 -9.19 -21.75
C LYS A 470 8.39 -7.83 -22.45
#